data_AF-A0AAV5VD97-F1
#
_entry.id   AF-A0AAV5VD97-F1
#
_cell.length_a   1.000
_cell.length_b   1.000
_cell.length_c   1.000
_cell.angle_alpha   90.00
_cell.angle_beta   90.00
_cell.angle_gamma   90.00
#
_symmetry.space_group_name_H-M   'P 1'
#
loop_
_entity.id
_entity.type
_entity.pdbx_description
1 polymer ?
#
loop_
_entity_poly.entity_id
_entity_poly.type
_entity_poly.pdbx_seq_one_letter_code
_entity_poly.pdbx_strand_id
1 'polypeptide(L)'
;YYFFQFAGSFIGAAAMYGFYTPLFNNFDNGTRSILGLTTSSGSVFCSYPAPHLGKAPTMVPYVDQFVGTAVLAFMVCLVYDERNEIPKYLQPLMVGLSVIMIGTCFAVNLGYPINPARDFGPRLFSALVYGSGVFTTPNPYFWMAPIIAPMFGAPAGGWIYYLVFGFHLPKKSGDIYRIIENYEMKEAK
;
A
#
# COMPACT_ATOMS: atom_id res chain seq x y z
N TYR A 1 -9.28 10.71 7.45
CA TYR A 1 -8.70 9.95 6.33
C TYR A 1 -8.61 8.45 6.62
N TYR A 2 -7.80 7.98 7.58
CA TYR A 2 -7.59 6.53 7.82
C TYR A 2 -8.86 5.72 8.07
N PHE A 3 -9.76 6.19 8.93
CA PHE A 3 -11.04 5.51 9.20
C PHE A 3 -11.84 5.24 7.92
N PHE A 4 -11.99 6.24 7.05
CA PHE A 4 -12.73 6.09 5.79
C PHE A 4 -12.03 5.18 4.78
N GLN A 5 -10.69 5.15 4.77
CA GLN A 5 -9.93 4.20 3.94
C GLN A 5 -10.13 2.76 4.44
N PHE A 6 -10.10 2.53 5.75
CA PHE A 6 -10.37 1.22 6.35
C PHE A 6 -11.82 0.79 6.14
N ALA A 7 -12.78 1.68 6.35
CA ALA A 7 -14.19 1.40 6.12
C ALA A 7 -14.47 1.09 4.64
N GLY A 8 -13.93 1.90 3.71
CA GLY A 8 -14.11 1.70 2.27
C GLY A 8 -13.53 0.38 1.78
N SER A 9 -12.33 0.01 2.23
CA SER A 9 -11.69 -1.26 1.87
C SER A 9 -12.40 -2.48 2.49
N PHE A 10 -12.89 -2.37 3.73
CA PHE A 10 -13.74 -3.39 4.36
C PHE A 10 -15.04 -3.60 3.57
N ILE A 11 -15.74 -2.52 3.22
CA ILE A 11 -17.00 -2.58 2.46
C ILE A 11 -16.73 -3.15 1.06
N GLY A 12 -15.62 -2.76 0.42
CA GLY A 12 -15.21 -3.32 -0.87
C GLY A 12 -14.99 -4.83 -0.80
N ALA A 13 -14.31 -5.33 0.24
CA ALA A 13 -14.12 -6.76 0.48
C ALA A 13 -15.47 -7.47 0.68
N ALA A 14 -16.37 -6.91 1.48
CA ALA A 14 -17.70 -7.46 1.71
C ALA A 14 -18.55 -7.53 0.42
N ALA A 15 -18.52 -6.47 -0.38
CA ALA A 15 -19.22 -6.40 -1.66
C ALA A 15 -18.69 -7.46 -2.64
N MET A 16 -17.36 -7.60 -2.75
CA MET A 16 -16.74 -8.62 -3.61
C MET A 16 -17.05 -10.03 -3.12
N TYR A 17 -17.02 -10.30 -1.81
CA TYR A 17 -17.43 -11.60 -1.29
C TYR A 17 -18.89 -11.92 -1.60
N GLY A 18 -19.80 -10.96 -1.42
CA GLY A 18 -21.21 -11.14 -1.76
C GLY A 18 -21.40 -11.46 -3.25
N PHE A 19 -20.75 -10.70 -4.13
CA PHE A 19 -20.81 -10.93 -5.58
C PHE A 19 -20.25 -12.29 -6.00
N TYR A 20 -19.10 -12.69 -5.44
CA TYR A 20 -18.42 -13.95 -5.77
C TYR A 20 -18.84 -15.14 -4.89
N THR A 21 -19.89 -15.02 -4.07
CA THR A 21 -20.33 -16.11 -3.17
C THR A 21 -20.57 -17.46 -3.90
N PRO A 22 -21.24 -17.51 -5.07
CA PRO A 22 -21.39 -18.75 -5.81
C PRO A 22 -20.05 -19.35 -6.27
N LEU A 23 -19.09 -18.51 -6.66
CA LEU A 23 -17.74 -18.94 -7.03
C LEU A 23 -16.99 -19.53 -5.83
N PHE A 24 -17.02 -18.87 -4.68
CA PHE A 24 -16.38 -19.37 -3.47
C PHE A 24 -16.99 -20.72 -3.05
N ASN A 25 -18.33 -20.83 -3.03
CA ASN A 25 -19.01 -22.09 -2.70
C ASN A 25 -18.63 -23.24 -3.65
N ASN A 26 -18.49 -22.96 -4.95
CA ASN A 26 -18.06 -23.96 -5.92
C ASN A 26 -16.57 -24.33 -5.76
N PHE A 27 -15.72 -23.37 -5.40
CA PHE A 27 -14.27 -23.58 -5.29
C PHE A 27 -13.88 -24.36 -4.02
N ASP A 28 -14.50 -24.02 -2.88
CA ASP A 28 -14.12 -24.58 -1.58
C ASP A 28 -15.18 -25.51 -0.95
N ASN A 29 -16.26 -25.81 -1.70
CA ASN A 29 -17.39 -26.63 -1.26
C ASN A 29 -18.02 -26.13 0.06
N GLY A 30 -17.99 -24.81 0.29
CA GLY A 30 -18.50 -24.16 1.49
C GLY A 30 -17.53 -24.16 2.68
N THR A 31 -16.34 -24.76 2.55
CA THR A 31 -15.34 -24.79 3.62
C THR A 31 -14.38 -23.61 3.50
N ARG A 32 -14.65 -22.56 4.28
CA ARG A 32 -13.82 -21.35 4.31
C ARG A 32 -12.50 -21.61 5.04
N SER A 33 -11.40 -21.75 4.28
CA SER A 33 -10.05 -21.94 4.83
C SER A 33 -9.09 -20.82 4.42
N ILE A 34 -8.16 -20.48 5.31
CA ILE A 34 -7.26 -19.33 5.16
C ILE A 34 -6.08 -19.66 4.24
N LEU A 35 -5.27 -20.66 4.61
CA LEU A 35 -4.13 -21.17 3.85
C LEU A 35 -4.02 -22.69 4.05
N GLY A 36 -3.29 -23.35 3.15
CA GLY A 36 -2.83 -24.74 3.33
C GLY A 36 -3.64 -25.81 2.59
N LEU A 37 -4.85 -25.48 2.11
CA LEU A 37 -5.60 -26.33 1.18
C LEU A 37 -5.47 -25.77 -0.24
N THR A 38 -5.56 -26.65 -1.24
CA THR A 38 -5.66 -26.23 -2.66
C THR A 38 -6.92 -25.40 -2.93
N THR A 39 -7.91 -25.50 -2.03
CA THR A 39 -9.16 -24.76 -2.03
C THR A 39 -9.19 -23.58 -1.05
N SER A 40 -8.06 -23.23 -0.43
CA SER A 40 -8.01 -22.05 0.46
C SER A 40 -8.21 -20.77 -0.33
N SER A 41 -9.11 -19.92 0.18
CA SER A 41 -9.55 -18.69 -0.49
C SER A 41 -9.32 -17.42 0.36
N GLY A 42 -8.76 -17.56 1.56
CA GLY A 42 -8.52 -16.43 2.47
C GLY A 42 -7.57 -15.36 1.91
N SER A 43 -6.63 -15.74 1.04
CA SER A 43 -5.65 -14.82 0.42
C SER A 43 -6.24 -13.89 -0.64
N VAL A 44 -7.51 -14.06 -1.02
CA VAL A 44 -8.19 -13.14 -1.96
C VAL A 44 -8.36 -11.74 -1.36
N PHE A 45 -8.56 -11.66 -0.04
CA PHE A 45 -8.90 -10.40 0.63
C PHE A 45 -7.68 -9.66 1.17
N CYS A 46 -6.73 -10.39 1.73
CA CYS A 46 -5.57 -9.82 2.40
C CYS A 46 -4.32 -10.65 2.12
N SER A 47 -3.16 -10.04 2.34
CA SER A 47 -1.87 -10.62 1.99
C SER A 47 -1.40 -11.62 3.02
N TYR A 48 -0.79 -12.70 2.53
CA TYR A 48 -0.12 -13.72 3.34
C TYR A 48 1.28 -13.95 2.79
N PRO A 49 2.26 -14.32 3.63
CA PRO A 49 3.61 -14.60 3.16
C PRO A 49 3.59 -15.82 2.23
N ALA A 50 4.41 -15.78 1.20
CA ALA A 50 4.55 -16.91 0.29
C ALA A 50 5.21 -18.12 0.98
N PRO A 51 4.90 -19.35 0.54
CA PRO A 51 5.36 -20.57 1.20
C PRO A 51 6.87 -20.69 1.39
N HIS A 52 7.68 -20.11 0.48
CA HIS A 52 9.15 -20.16 0.56
C HIS A 52 9.74 -19.40 1.74
N LEU A 53 9.00 -18.47 2.34
CA LEU A 53 9.41 -17.76 3.55
C LEU A 53 9.24 -18.61 4.82
N GLY A 54 8.57 -19.76 4.71
CA GLY A 54 8.29 -20.65 5.82
C GLY A 54 7.28 -20.06 6.82
N LYS A 55 7.21 -20.67 8.00
CA LYS A 55 6.28 -20.26 9.08
C LYS A 55 6.97 -19.49 10.21
N ALA A 56 8.31 -19.46 10.23
CA ALA A 56 9.07 -18.77 11.26
C ALA A 56 9.04 -17.25 11.02
N PRO A 57 9.06 -16.43 12.09
CA PRO A 57 9.21 -14.99 11.94
C PRO A 57 10.47 -14.64 11.15
N THR A 58 10.34 -13.75 10.17
CA THR A 58 11.45 -13.26 9.34
C THR A 58 11.21 -11.81 8.94
N MET A 59 12.28 -11.02 8.83
CA MET A 59 12.19 -9.62 8.43
C MET A 59 11.87 -9.42 6.94
N VAL A 60 11.95 -10.47 6.12
CA VAL A 60 11.82 -10.37 4.65
C VAL A 60 10.53 -9.65 4.22
N PRO A 61 9.33 -9.99 4.72
CA PRO A 61 8.09 -9.27 4.36
C PRO A 61 8.09 -7.79 4.77
N TYR A 62 8.76 -7.44 5.86
CA TYR A 62 8.82 -6.05 6.31
C TYR A 62 9.73 -5.22 5.41
N VAL A 63 10.90 -5.75 5.04
CA VAL A 63 11.81 -5.09 4.10
C VAL A 63 11.16 -4.98 2.72
N ASP A 64 10.50 -6.04 2.26
CA ASP A 64 9.77 -6.08 1.00
C ASP A 64 8.70 -4.97 0.92
N GLN A 65 7.85 -4.88 1.94
CA GLN A 65 6.81 -3.84 2.00
C GLN A 65 7.36 -2.44 2.22
N PHE A 66 8.45 -2.29 2.97
CA PHE A 66 9.12 -1.00 3.15
C PHE A 66 9.63 -0.49 1.80
N VAL A 67 10.36 -1.32 1.05
CA VAL A 67 10.93 -0.94 -0.24
C VAL A 67 9.82 -0.69 -1.27
N GLY A 68 8.83 -1.58 -1.37
CA GLY A 68 7.71 -1.41 -2.29
C GLY A 68 6.93 -0.11 -2.04
N THR A 69 6.64 0.21 -0.78
CA THR A 69 5.96 1.48 -0.44
C THR A 69 6.87 2.69 -0.62
N ALA A 70 8.17 2.59 -0.36
CA ALA A 70 9.11 3.68 -0.62
C ALA A 70 9.17 4.02 -2.11
N VAL A 71 9.22 3.01 -2.98
CA VAL A 71 9.13 3.21 -4.44
C VAL A 71 7.81 3.86 -4.83
N LEU A 72 6.68 3.40 -4.26
CA LEU A 72 5.38 4.01 -4.53
C LEU A 72 5.36 5.50 -4.14
N ALA A 73 5.80 5.84 -2.93
CA ALA A 73 5.79 7.21 -2.45
C ALA A 73 6.75 8.11 -3.23
N PHE A 74 7.93 7.60 -3.58
CA PHE A 74 8.86 8.28 -4.48
C PHE A 74 8.19 8.62 -5.83
N MET A 75 7.52 7.65 -6.46
CA MET A 75 6.84 7.85 -7.74
C MET A 75 5.66 8.82 -7.62
N VAL A 76 4.89 8.75 -6.53
CA VAL A 76 3.82 9.73 -6.26
C VAL A 76 4.37 11.14 -6.13
N CYS A 77 5.46 11.33 -5.37
CA CYS A 77 6.11 12.64 -5.28
C CYS A 77 6.61 13.13 -6.63
N LEU A 78 7.25 12.26 -7.43
CA LEU A 78 7.71 12.58 -8.77
C LEU A 78 6.56 13.00 -9.69
N VAL A 79 5.45 12.26 -9.68
CA VAL A 79 4.30 12.48 -10.56
C VAL A 79 3.52 13.75 -10.20
N TYR A 80 3.38 14.05 -8.91
CA TYR A 80 2.56 15.15 -8.43
C TYR A 80 3.32 16.45 -8.12
N ASP A 81 4.65 16.42 -8.12
CA ASP A 81 5.43 17.66 -8.06
C ASP A 81 5.27 18.43 -9.38
N GLU A 82 4.57 19.56 -9.31
CA GLU A 82 4.25 20.37 -10.49
C GLU A 82 5.49 20.89 -11.21
N ARG A 83 6.67 20.90 -10.56
CA ARG A 83 7.96 21.28 -11.17
C ARG A 83 8.49 20.26 -12.18
N ASN A 84 8.00 19.02 -12.15
CA ASN A 84 8.33 17.99 -13.13
C ASN A 84 7.47 18.06 -14.40
N GLU A 85 6.52 19.01 -14.46
CA GLU A 85 5.70 19.31 -15.66
C GLU A 85 4.93 18.11 -16.24
N ILE A 86 4.64 17.09 -15.41
CA ILE A 86 3.82 15.96 -15.82
C ILE A 86 2.37 16.43 -16.03
N PRO A 87 1.78 16.20 -17.22
CA PRO A 87 0.41 16.64 -17.49
C PRO A 87 -0.59 16.03 -16.51
N LYS A 88 -1.46 16.87 -15.94
CA LYS A 88 -2.41 16.47 -14.86
C LYS A 88 -3.29 15.28 -15.24
N TYR A 89 -3.67 15.16 -16.50
CA TYR A 89 -4.50 14.05 -16.99
C TYR A 89 -3.75 12.71 -17.06
N LEU A 90 -2.41 12.70 -17.10
CA LEU A 90 -1.59 11.48 -17.08
C LEU A 90 -1.22 11.04 -15.66
N GLN A 91 -1.32 11.91 -14.66
CA GLN A 91 -0.88 11.60 -13.29
C GLN A 91 -1.51 10.31 -12.72
N PRO A 92 -2.85 10.10 -12.81
CA PRO A 92 -3.45 8.86 -12.29
C PRO A 92 -2.96 7.61 -13.02
N LEU A 93 -2.76 7.70 -14.35
CA LEU A 93 -2.23 6.60 -15.16
C LEU A 93 -0.81 6.25 -14.73
N MET A 94 0.06 7.24 -14.53
CA MET A 94 1.46 7.01 -14.11
C MET A 94 1.56 6.39 -12.72
N VAL A 95 0.72 6.82 -11.77
CA VAL A 95 0.64 6.17 -10.45
C VAL A 95 0.11 4.74 -10.59
N GLY A 96 -0.91 4.50 -11.41
CA GLY A 96 -1.42 3.16 -11.69
C GLY A 96 -0.36 2.23 -12.28
N LEU A 97 0.40 2.70 -13.27
CA LEU A 97 1.52 1.96 -13.85
C LEU A 97 2.63 1.69 -12.83
N SER A 98 2.89 2.61 -11.91
CA SER A 98 3.84 2.41 -10.82
C SER A 98 3.39 1.28 -9.89
N VAL A 99 2.10 1.21 -9.56
CA VAL A 99 1.54 0.10 -8.76
C VAL A 99 1.65 -1.24 -9.51
N ILE A 100 1.41 -1.26 -10.83
CA ILE A 100 1.60 -2.46 -11.66
C ILE A 100 3.06 -2.92 -11.63
N MET A 101 4.01 -2.01 -11.85
CA MET A 101 5.44 -2.30 -11.78
C MET A 101 5.83 -2.89 -10.41
N ILE A 102 5.36 -2.27 -9.32
CA ILE A 102 5.62 -2.78 -7.96
C ILE A 102 5.03 -4.18 -7.78
N GLY A 103 3.82 -4.42 -8.28
CA GLY A 103 3.20 -5.74 -8.28
C GLY A 103 4.05 -6.78 -9.00
N THR A 104 4.56 -6.47 -10.19
CA THR A 104 5.39 -7.41 -10.95
C THR A 104 6.76 -7.67 -10.32
N CYS A 105 7.29 -6.74 -9.52
CA CYS A 105 8.61 -6.86 -8.92
C CYS A 105 8.61 -7.39 -7.47
N PHE A 106 7.57 -7.08 -6.68
CA PHE A 106 7.54 -7.31 -5.23
C PHE A 106 6.37 -8.22 -4.78
N ALA A 107 5.56 -8.76 -5.70
CA ALA A 107 4.43 -9.62 -5.30
C ALA A 107 4.83 -10.93 -4.65
N VAL A 108 6.00 -11.49 -4.99
CA VAL A 108 6.31 -12.89 -4.67
C VAL A 108 6.45 -13.12 -3.17
N ASN A 109 6.87 -12.14 -2.37
CA ASN A 109 7.09 -12.34 -0.93
C ASN A 109 5.80 -12.21 -0.10
N LEU A 110 5.05 -11.11 -0.27
CA LEU A 110 3.85 -10.79 0.52
C LEU A 110 2.70 -10.24 -0.33
N GLY A 111 2.76 -10.30 -1.66
CA GLY A 111 1.67 -9.83 -2.51
C GLY A 111 1.50 -8.31 -2.54
N TYR A 112 2.57 -7.54 -2.34
CA TYR A 112 2.64 -6.08 -2.53
C TYR A 112 1.47 -5.24 -1.97
N PRO A 113 0.97 -5.45 -0.73
CA PRO A 113 -0.14 -4.65 -0.24
C PRO A 113 0.16 -3.15 -0.22
N ILE A 114 1.39 -2.75 0.13
CA ILE A 114 1.98 -1.39 0.07
C ILE A 114 1.14 -0.23 0.65
N ASN A 115 0.02 -0.54 1.29
CA ASN A 115 -0.98 0.36 1.82
C ASN A 115 -1.66 -0.34 3.02
N PRO A 116 -1.60 0.23 4.24
CA PRO A 116 -2.22 -0.37 5.42
C PRO A 116 -3.72 -0.63 5.28
N ALA A 117 -4.45 0.25 4.60
CA ALA A 117 -5.89 0.10 4.44
C ALA A 117 -6.27 -1.01 3.46
N ARG A 118 -5.47 -1.19 2.41
CA ARG A 118 -5.67 -2.24 1.41
C ARG A 118 -5.58 -3.65 2.00
N ASP A 119 -4.90 -3.80 3.14
CA ASP A 119 -4.77 -5.08 3.83
C ASP A 119 -5.67 -5.18 5.08
N PHE A 120 -5.61 -4.19 5.98
CA PHE A 120 -6.25 -4.29 7.29
C PHE A 120 -7.79 -4.33 7.23
N GLY A 121 -8.41 -3.48 6.40
CA GLY A 121 -9.88 -3.45 6.25
C GLY A 121 -10.43 -4.78 5.70
N PRO A 122 -9.91 -5.28 4.56
CA PRO A 122 -10.28 -6.59 4.04
C PRO A 122 -9.93 -7.75 4.96
N ARG A 123 -8.84 -7.67 5.74
CA ARG A 123 -8.48 -8.68 6.75
C ARG A 123 -9.51 -8.74 7.87
N LEU A 124 -9.98 -7.59 8.35
CA LEU A 124 -11.05 -7.54 9.35
C LEU A 124 -12.36 -8.15 8.82
N PHE A 125 -12.71 -7.89 7.56
CA PHE A 125 -13.83 -8.57 6.92
C PHE A 125 -13.58 -10.10 6.81
N SER A 126 -12.39 -10.49 6.36
CA SER A 126 -12.00 -11.90 6.24
C SER A 126 -12.07 -12.62 7.59
N ALA A 127 -11.81 -11.95 8.72
CA ALA A 127 -11.97 -12.53 10.05
C ALA A 127 -13.42 -12.96 10.35
N LEU A 128 -14.42 -12.28 9.78
CA LEU A 128 -15.84 -12.64 9.93
C LEU A 128 -16.22 -13.89 9.12
N VAL A 129 -15.53 -14.14 8.00
CA VAL A 129 -15.82 -15.25 7.07
C VAL A 129 -14.97 -16.48 7.37
N TYR A 130 -13.70 -16.29 7.68
CA TYR A 130 -12.68 -17.34 7.82
C TYR A 130 -12.22 -17.53 9.27
N GLY A 131 -12.68 -16.69 10.21
CA GLY A 131 -12.29 -16.72 11.61
C GLY A 131 -11.04 -15.90 11.95
N SER A 132 -10.73 -15.77 13.24
CA SER A 132 -9.62 -14.95 13.76
C SER A 132 -8.23 -15.43 13.33
N GLY A 133 -8.13 -16.64 12.76
CA GLY A 133 -6.89 -17.19 12.23
C GLY A 133 -6.21 -16.30 11.17
N VAL A 134 -6.93 -15.36 10.55
CA VAL A 134 -6.38 -14.40 9.58
C VAL A 134 -5.31 -13.47 10.17
N PHE A 135 -5.24 -13.36 11.50
CA PHE A 135 -4.22 -12.60 12.22
C PHE A 135 -3.10 -13.47 12.81
N THR A 136 -3.20 -14.80 12.71
CA THR A 136 -2.23 -15.72 13.32
C THR A 136 -1.63 -16.69 12.32
N THR A 137 -2.21 -16.81 11.13
CA THR A 137 -1.79 -17.74 10.08
C THR A 137 -0.88 -17.06 9.07
N PRO A 138 0.29 -17.64 8.70
CA PRO A 138 0.92 -18.81 9.32
C PRO A 138 1.63 -18.50 10.64
N ASN A 139 1.84 -17.21 10.94
CA ASN A 139 2.40 -16.70 12.18
C ASN A 139 1.84 -15.29 12.45
N PRO A 140 1.57 -14.90 13.71
CA PRO A 140 1.06 -13.56 14.05
C PRO A 140 1.99 -12.41 13.71
N TYR A 141 3.25 -12.67 13.36
CA TYR A 141 4.18 -11.63 12.93
C TYR A 141 3.87 -11.06 11.53
N PHE A 142 3.22 -11.81 10.65
CA PHE A 142 3.13 -11.45 9.23
C PHE A 142 2.04 -10.41 8.91
N TRP A 143 0.88 -10.45 9.59
CA TRP A 143 -0.22 -9.52 9.29
C TRP A 143 0.11 -8.06 9.65
N MET A 144 1.13 -7.83 10.48
CA MET A 144 1.58 -6.49 10.83
C MET A 144 2.50 -5.88 9.76
N ALA A 145 3.14 -6.69 8.90
CA ALA A 145 4.05 -6.20 7.87
C ALA A 145 3.38 -5.22 6.88
N PRO A 146 2.17 -5.49 6.34
CA PRO A 146 1.43 -4.55 5.47
C PRO A 146 1.01 -3.25 6.14
N ILE A 147 1.12 -3.14 7.47
CA ILE A 147 0.74 -1.95 8.23
C ILE A 147 1.99 -1.16 8.60
N ILE A 148 2.91 -1.79 9.32
CA ILE A 148 4.09 -1.15 9.89
C ILE A 148 5.04 -0.72 8.78
N ALA A 149 5.40 -1.61 7.87
CA ALA A 149 6.43 -1.32 6.88
C ALA A 149 6.03 -0.18 5.92
N PRO A 150 4.78 -0.09 5.41
CA PRO A 150 4.35 1.06 4.62
C PRO A 150 4.38 2.39 5.37
N MET A 151 4.10 2.41 6.68
CA MET A 151 4.16 3.63 7.49
C MET A 151 5.55 4.25 7.54
N PHE A 152 6.61 3.44 7.43
CA PHE A 152 7.99 3.91 7.37
C PHE A 152 8.52 4.03 5.93
N GLY A 153 8.07 3.15 5.03
CA GLY A 153 8.47 3.16 3.62
C GLY A 153 8.01 4.43 2.91
N ALA A 154 6.76 4.87 3.12
CA ALA A 154 6.24 6.05 2.43
C ALA A 154 7.03 7.34 2.74
N PRO A 155 7.29 7.69 4.02
CA PRO A 155 8.16 8.82 4.36
C PRO A 155 9.57 8.67 3.77
N ALA A 156 10.17 7.47 3.83
CA ALA A 156 11.50 7.25 3.28
C ALA A 156 11.54 7.51 1.76
N GLY A 157 10.55 7.02 1.01
CA GLY A 157 10.42 7.28 -0.43
C GLY A 157 10.28 8.77 -0.77
N GLY A 158 9.44 9.49 -0.01
CA GLY A 158 9.29 10.93 -0.16
C GLY A 158 10.57 11.71 0.14
N TRP A 159 11.30 11.32 1.18
CA TRP A 159 12.61 11.91 1.50
C TRP A 159 13.65 11.63 0.42
N ILE A 160 13.70 10.42 -0.11
CA ILE A 160 14.60 10.07 -1.22
C ILE A 160 14.28 10.94 -2.45
N TYR A 161 13.00 11.10 -2.80
CA TYR A 161 12.60 11.99 -3.88
C TYR A 161 13.05 13.43 -3.63
N TYR A 162 12.79 13.94 -2.43
CA TYR A 162 13.18 15.30 -2.06
C TYR A 162 14.69 15.51 -2.17
N LEU A 163 15.50 14.61 -1.62
CA LEU A 163 16.96 14.77 -1.61
C LEU A 163 17.59 14.62 -2.99
N VAL A 164 17.07 13.71 -3.83
CA VAL A 164 17.67 13.43 -5.15
C VAL A 164 17.15 14.40 -6.22
N PHE A 165 15.85 14.70 -6.22
CA PHE A 165 15.23 15.55 -7.25
C PHE A 165 14.71 16.86 -6.67
N GLY A 166 13.83 16.79 -5.67
CA GLY A 166 13.08 17.94 -5.17
C GLY A 166 13.94 19.11 -4.70
N PHE A 167 15.13 18.84 -4.17
CA PHE A 167 16.12 19.80 -3.71
C PHE A 167 16.86 20.52 -4.86
N HIS A 168 16.95 19.86 -6.03
CA HIS A 168 17.66 20.35 -7.20
C HIS A 168 16.75 21.04 -8.22
N LEU A 169 15.43 20.89 -8.08
CA LEU A 169 14.46 21.53 -8.97
C LEU A 169 14.27 23.01 -8.61
N PRO A 170 14.24 23.91 -9.62
CA PRO A 170 14.02 25.33 -9.39
C PRO A 170 12.67 25.55 -8.69
N LYS A 171 12.63 26.51 -7.78
CA LYS A 171 11.37 26.92 -7.13
C LYS A 171 10.41 27.45 -8.18
N LYS A 172 9.13 27.16 -8.02
CA LYS A 172 8.12 27.72 -8.92
C LYS A 172 8.09 29.23 -8.75
N SER A 173 7.88 29.97 -9.84
CA SER A 173 7.91 31.45 -9.84
C SER A 173 7.07 32.07 -8.71
N GLY A 174 5.89 31.50 -8.43
CA GLY A 174 5.02 31.92 -7.31
C GLY A 174 5.61 31.76 -5.90
N ASP A 175 6.49 30.79 -5.69
CA ASP A 175 7.17 30.60 -4.40
C ASP A 175 8.28 31.63 -4.18
N ILE A 176 8.93 32.09 -5.25
CA ILE A 176 9.93 33.15 -5.20
C ILE A 176 9.27 34.46 -4.75
N TYR A 177 8.13 34.83 -5.36
CA TYR A 177 7.40 36.04 -4.97
C TYR A 177 6.96 36.01 -3.50
N ARG A 178 6.46 34.88 -3.01
CA ARG A 178 6.10 34.72 -1.58
C ARG A 178 7.29 34.85 -0.64
N ILE A 179 8.48 34.38 -1.05
CA ILE A 179 9.70 34.51 -0.22
C ILE A 179 10.13 35.97 -0.15
N ILE A 180 10.11 36.67 -1.28
CA ILE A 180 10.45 38.10 -1.36
C ILE A 180 9.47 38.92 -0.51
N GLU A 181 8.17 38.69 -0.66
CA GLU A 181 7.13 39.41 0.10
C GLU A 181 7.28 39.19 1.61
N ASN A 182 7.56 37.95 2.04
CA ASN A 182 7.83 37.64 3.46
C ASN A 182 9.14 38.26 3.97
N TYR A 183 10.13 38.44 3.11
CA TYR A 183 11.42 39.07 3.45
C TYR A 183 11.24 40.58 3.59
N GLU A 184 10.59 41.24 2.62
CA GLU A 184 10.26 42.67 2.67
C GLU A 184 9.40 43.01 3.89
N MET A 185 8.40 42.18 4.22
CA MET A 185 7.57 42.34 5.42
C MET A 185 8.33 42.18 6.75
N LYS A 186 9.49 41.52 6.74
CA LYS A 186 10.37 41.39 7.90
C LYS A 186 11.32 42.58 8.05
N GLU A 187 11.80 43.15 6.95
CA GLU A 187 12.63 44.38 7.00
C GLU A 187 11.81 45.64 7.31
N ALA A 188 10.50 45.61 7.03
CA ALA A 188 9.58 46.71 7.35
C ALA A 188 9.12 46.79 8.82
N LYS A 189 9.60 45.91 9.71
CA LYS A 189 9.27 45.86 11.15
C LYS A 189 10.50 46.14 12.01
#